data_AF-A0A7K4IJC2-F1
#
_entry.id   AF-A0A7K4IJC2-F1
#
_cell.length_a   1.000
_cell.length_b   1.000
_cell.length_c   1.000
_cell.angle_alpha   90.00
_cell.angle_beta   90.00
_cell.angle_gamma   90.00
#
_symmetry.space_group_name_H-M   'P 1'
#
loop_
_entity.id
_entity.type
_entity.pdbx_description
1 polymer ?
#
loop_
_entity_poly.entity_id
_entity_poly.type
_entity_poly.pdbx_seq_one_letter_code
_entity_poly.pdbx_strand_id
1 'polypeptide(L)'
;MAISRTIKNYFEVTKPKTVLLLAFTAFGAMIVVKGRNVPIEIALLATLAVSLGSSGANVLTCYIDRDIDAVMARTRLRPLPSGRIEAGKALYYGLTLAALSLIFALIINPLTSFLMLIGISINVIIYSKILKRRNPVNIIIGGFSGGFPVLIGYAAVEGTILATLPFLIAALVVLWIPTHIWSLALKYREDYSKASVPMLPVVVKEVTATRCIASTTIILVIFTLALYFLGYFGLFYLIVAGALSLAMLILNGRLLIKPSGRNAWIVFKFSSPYLALVFIAMMADRLIQL
;
A
#
# COMPACT_ATOMS: atom_id res chain seq x y z
N MET A 1 10.58 5.15 -32.03
CA MET A 1 10.54 6.05 -30.84
C MET A 1 9.13 6.27 -30.27
N ALA A 2 8.07 6.43 -31.08
CA ALA A 2 6.71 6.69 -30.59
C ALA A 2 6.10 5.54 -29.73
N ILE A 3 6.21 4.29 -30.20
CA ILE A 3 5.72 3.10 -29.47
C ILE A 3 6.37 2.96 -28.08
N SER A 4 7.69 3.19 -27.99
CA SER A 4 8.41 3.17 -26.72
C SER A 4 7.90 4.23 -25.73
N ARG A 5 7.55 5.44 -26.22
CA ARG A 5 6.93 6.48 -25.38
C ARG A 5 5.52 6.08 -24.91
N THR A 6 4.72 5.48 -25.78
CA THR A 6 3.38 4.98 -25.42
C THR A 6 3.46 3.90 -24.34
N ILE A 7 4.29 2.87 -24.53
CA ILE A 7 4.50 1.81 -23.54
C ILE A 7 4.95 2.40 -22.20
N LYS A 8 5.90 3.35 -22.23
CA LYS A 8 6.38 4.03 -21.03
C LYS A 8 5.25 4.77 -20.29
N ASN A 9 4.35 5.44 -21.00
CA ASN A 9 3.20 6.12 -20.39
C ASN A 9 2.25 5.12 -19.70
N TYR A 10 1.93 4.01 -20.37
CA TYR A 10 1.05 2.97 -19.81
C TYR A 10 1.69 2.24 -18.62
N PHE A 11 3.01 2.08 -18.63
CA PHE A 11 3.74 1.54 -17.48
C PHE A 11 3.86 2.56 -16.33
N GLU A 12 3.95 3.85 -16.63
CA GLU A 12 4.02 4.89 -15.60
C GLU A 12 2.70 5.00 -14.81
N VAL A 13 1.55 4.91 -15.50
CA VAL A 13 0.22 5.04 -14.86
C VAL A 13 -0.11 3.90 -13.89
N THR A 14 0.48 2.70 -14.06
CA THR A 14 0.29 1.59 -13.12
C THR A 14 0.99 1.78 -11.78
N LYS A 15 1.93 2.74 -11.67
CA LYS A 15 2.75 3.03 -10.48
C LYS A 15 3.58 1.81 -10.05
N PRO A 16 4.60 1.42 -10.84
CA PRO A 16 5.34 0.16 -10.65
C PRO A 16 5.99 0.02 -9.26
N LYS A 17 6.44 1.13 -8.65
CA LYS A 17 7.01 1.10 -7.29
C LYS A 17 5.99 0.72 -6.23
N THR A 18 4.74 1.17 -6.37
CA THR A 18 3.64 0.81 -5.47
C THR A 18 3.21 -0.62 -5.70
N VAL A 19 3.07 -1.02 -6.97
CA VAL A 19 2.70 -2.39 -7.36
C VAL A 19 3.74 -3.40 -6.83
N LEU A 20 5.03 -3.10 -6.98
CA LEU A 20 6.10 -3.97 -6.50
C LEU A 20 6.01 -4.19 -4.98
N LEU A 21 5.76 -3.14 -4.19
CA LEU A 21 5.65 -3.28 -2.74
C LEU A 21 4.43 -4.13 -2.35
N LEU A 22 3.28 -3.97 -3.01
CA LEU A 22 2.07 -4.75 -2.72
C LEU A 22 2.21 -6.21 -3.18
N ALA A 23 2.83 -6.44 -4.33
CA ALA A 23 3.18 -7.79 -4.79
C ALA A 23 4.17 -8.46 -3.83
N PHE A 24 5.13 -7.69 -3.30
CA PHE A 24 6.08 -8.16 -2.31
C PHE A 24 5.42 -8.54 -0.98
N THR A 25 4.42 -7.80 -0.50
CA THR A 25 3.70 -8.19 0.72
C THR A 25 2.87 -9.46 0.53
N ALA A 26 2.27 -9.66 -0.64
CA ALA A 26 1.59 -10.91 -0.98
C ALA A 26 2.59 -12.09 -1.01
N PHE A 27 3.73 -11.90 -1.68
CA PHE A 27 4.79 -12.90 -1.73
C PHE A 27 5.36 -13.23 -0.35
N GLY A 28 5.63 -12.21 0.46
CA GLY A 28 6.12 -12.40 1.82
C GLY A 28 5.12 -13.14 2.69
N ALA A 29 3.81 -12.89 2.54
CA ALA A 29 2.78 -13.66 3.25
C ALA A 29 2.82 -15.16 2.90
N MET A 30 3.02 -15.51 1.63
CA MET A 30 3.16 -16.91 1.21
C MET A 30 4.34 -17.60 1.89
N ILE A 31 5.50 -16.94 1.89
CA ILE A 31 6.73 -17.47 2.51
C ILE A 31 6.60 -17.55 4.02
N VAL A 32 5.97 -16.56 4.68
CA VAL A 32 5.79 -16.58 6.14
C VAL A 32 4.97 -17.80 6.60
N VAL A 33 4.05 -18.26 5.77
CA VAL A 33 3.10 -19.33 6.14
C VAL A 33 3.62 -20.71 5.79
N LYS A 34 4.16 -20.88 4.58
CA LYS A 34 4.59 -22.20 4.07
C LYS A 34 6.10 -22.34 3.89
N GLY A 35 6.87 -21.28 4.12
CA GLY A 35 8.32 -21.29 4.04
C GLY A 35 8.82 -21.80 2.69
N ARG A 36 9.69 -22.81 2.72
CA ARG A 36 10.27 -23.44 1.52
C ARG A 36 9.26 -24.31 0.75
N ASN A 37 8.13 -24.64 1.35
CA ASN A 37 7.11 -25.52 0.74
C ASN A 37 6.09 -24.77 -0.11
N VAL A 38 6.28 -23.46 -0.37
CA VAL A 38 5.43 -22.70 -1.28
C VAL A 38 5.63 -23.23 -2.71
N PRO A 39 4.58 -23.73 -3.39
CA PRO A 39 4.69 -24.13 -4.78
C PRO A 39 5.05 -22.94 -5.66
N ILE A 40 6.10 -23.07 -6.48
CA ILE A 40 6.63 -21.96 -7.30
C ILE A 40 5.58 -21.42 -8.28
N GLU A 41 4.75 -22.30 -8.83
CA GLU A 41 3.67 -21.94 -9.75
C GLU A 41 2.64 -21.04 -9.09
N ILE A 42 2.20 -21.39 -7.86
CA ILE A 42 1.27 -20.58 -7.07
C ILE A 42 1.92 -19.25 -6.70
N ALA A 43 3.19 -19.25 -6.30
CA ALA A 43 3.90 -18.02 -5.95
C ALA A 43 3.95 -17.04 -7.14
N LEU A 44 4.28 -17.53 -8.33
CA LEU A 44 4.34 -16.72 -9.55
C LEU A 44 2.94 -16.23 -9.96
N LEU A 45 1.95 -17.12 -9.96
CA LEU A 45 0.59 -16.81 -10.36
C LEU A 45 -0.08 -15.81 -9.42
N ALA A 46 0.05 -16.00 -8.10
CA ALA A 46 -0.49 -15.09 -7.09
C ALA A 46 0.18 -13.71 -7.15
N THR A 47 1.50 -13.67 -7.29
CA THR A 47 2.26 -12.41 -7.43
C THR A 47 1.86 -11.66 -8.69
N LEU A 48 1.67 -12.37 -9.81
CA LEU A 48 1.17 -11.81 -11.06
C LEU A 48 -0.26 -11.26 -10.90
N ALA A 49 -1.17 -12.04 -10.32
CA ALA A 49 -2.55 -11.62 -10.08
C ALA A 49 -2.61 -10.34 -9.23
N VAL A 50 -1.88 -10.30 -8.10
CA VAL A 50 -1.78 -9.12 -7.24
C VAL A 50 -1.16 -7.93 -7.96
N SER A 51 -0.15 -8.16 -8.80
CA SER A 51 0.48 -7.10 -9.60
C SER A 51 -0.49 -6.49 -10.60
N LEU A 52 -1.27 -7.32 -11.30
CA LEU A 52 -2.29 -6.90 -12.25
C LEU A 52 -3.43 -6.17 -11.55
N GLY A 53 -3.93 -6.70 -10.42
CA GLY A 53 -5.03 -6.10 -9.67
C GLY A 53 -4.64 -4.75 -9.08
N SER A 54 -3.44 -4.66 -8.50
CA SER A 54 -2.88 -3.40 -7.98
C SER A 54 -2.65 -2.38 -9.11
N SER A 55 -2.18 -2.83 -10.28
CA SER A 55 -1.99 -1.98 -11.45
C SER A 55 -3.33 -1.45 -11.97
N GLY A 56 -4.35 -2.31 -12.10
CA GLY A 56 -5.70 -1.94 -12.51
C GLY A 56 -6.32 -0.93 -11.54
N ALA A 57 -6.28 -1.20 -10.24
CA ALA A 57 -6.78 -0.30 -9.21
C ALA A 57 -6.06 1.07 -9.24
N ASN A 58 -4.74 1.09 -9.45
CA ASN A 58 -3.97 2.33 -9.59
C ASN A 58 -4.37 3.14 -10.83
N VAL A 59 -4.56 2.49 -11.98
CA VAL A 59 -4.98 3.14 -13.23
C VAL A 59 -6.39 3.72 -13.08
N LEU A 60 -7.33 2.93 -12.54
CA LEU A 60 -8.71 3.36 -12.30
C LEU A 60 -8.77 4.52 -11.30
N THR A 61 -7.95 4.46 -10.24
CA THR A 61 -7.80 5.58 -9.30
C THR A 61 -7.25 6.83 -10.00
N CYS A 62 -6.23 6.71 -10.85
CA CYS A 62 -5.73 7.85 -11.63
C CYS A 62 -6.78 8.40 -12.61
N TYR A 63 -7.64 7.54 -13.16
CA TYR A 63 -8.76 7.95 -14.00
C TYR A 63 -9.79 8.76 -13.21
N ILE A 64 -10.16 8.31 -12.02
CA ILE A 64 -11.11 9.00 -11.13
C ILE A 64 -10.53 10.31 -10.61
N ASP A 65 -9.22 10.36 -10.32
CA ASP A 65 -8.54 11.50 -9.70
C ASP A 65 -7.95 12.49 -10.72
N ARG A 66 -8.24 12.34 -12.02
CA ARG A 66 -7.58 13.10 -13.09
C ARG A 66 -7.74 14.63 -12.99
N ASP A 67 -8.89 15.08 -12.52
CA ASP A 67 -9.27 16.48 -12.31
C ASP A 67 -8.49 17.09 -11.12
N ILE A 68 -8.42 16.39 -9.99
CA ILE A 68 -7.66 16.85 -8.82
C ILE A 68 -6.15 16.76 -9.08
N ASP A 69 -5.69 15.76 -9.83
CA ASP A 69 -4.29 15.63 -10.17
C ASP A 69 -3.83 16.73 -11.14
N ALA A 70 -4.72 17.31 -11.96
CA ALA A 70 -4.38 18.37 -12.90
C ALA A 70 -3.97 19.69 -12.21
N VAL A 71 -4.50 19.97 -11.02
CA VAL A 71 -4.24 21.22 -10.29
C VAL A 71 -3.10 21.13 -9.26
N MET A 72 -2.61 19.92 -8.98
CA MET A 72 -1.52 19.68 -8.03
C MET A 72 -0.15 19.74 -8.73
N ALA A 73 0.78 20.55 -8.22
CA ALA A 73 2.12 20.68 -8.79
C ALA A 73 2.85 19.32 -8.87
N ARG A 74 2.64 18.46 -7.88
CA ARG A 74 3.20 17.11 -7.83
C ARG A 74 2.68 16.16 -8.91
N THR A 75 1.42 16.29 -9.34
CA THR A 75 0.75 15.25 -10.14
C THR A 75 0.25 15.71 -11.50
N ARG A 76 0.28 17.01 -11.81
CA ARG A 76 -0.11 17.57 -13.12
C ARG A 76 0.64 17.00 -14.31
N LEU A 77 1.86 16.51 -14.11
CA LEU A 77 2.69 15.91 -15.17
C LEU A 77 2.43 14.41 -15.38
N ARG A 78 1.55 13.79 -14.60
CA ARG A 78 1.20 12.36 -14.76
C ARG A 78 0.54 12.08 -16.11
N PRO A 79 0.54 10.82 -16.60
CA PRO A 79 0.08 10.50 -17.94
C PRO A 79 -1.35 10.95 -18.28
N LEU A 80 -2.29 10.86 -17.33
CA LEU A 80 -3.68 11.26 -17.56
C LEU A 80 -3.88 12.79 -17.51
N PRO A 81 -3.48 13.51 -16.43
CA PRO A 81 -3.66 14.96 -16.36
C PRO A 81 -2.92 15.73 -17.46
N SER A 82 -1.77 15.22 -17.91
CA SER A 82 -0.98 15.83 -19.00
C SER A 82 -1.48 15.48 -20.41
N GLY A 83 -2.54 14.68 -20.54
CA GLY A 83 -3.07 14.24 -21.84
C GLY A 83 -2.20 13.24 -22.61
N ARG A 84 -1.11 12.72 -22.00
CA ARG A 84 -0.26 11.68 -22.62
C ARG A 84 -1.00 10.34 -22.82
N ILE A 85 -2.08 10.11 -22.08
CA ILE A 85 -3.01 8.99 -22.27
C ILE A 85 -4.43 9.56 -22.27
N GLU A 86 -5.20 9.20 -23.29
CA GLU A 86 -6.62 9.52 -23.37
C GLU A 86 -7.41 8.83 -22.24
N ALA A 87 -8.31 9.57 -21.58
CA ALA A 87 -9.02 9.09 -20.40
C ALA A 87 -9.82 7.79 -20.65
N GLY A 88 -10.48 7.67 -21.81
CA GLY A 88 -11.21 6.45 -22.19
C GLY A 88 -10.29 5.24 -22.30
N LYS A 89 -9.13 5.38 -22.95
CA LYS A 89 -8.13 4.31 -23.08
C LYS A 89 -7.57 3.89 -21.72
N ALA A 90 -7.33 4.85 -20.82
CA ALA A 90 -6.91 4.55 -19.45
C ALA A 90 -7.98 3.77 -18.68
N LEU A 91 -9.26 4.11 -18.82
CA LEU A 91 -10.37 3.39 -18.19
C LEU A 91 -10.42 1.93 -18.67
N TYR A 92 -10.43 1.68 -19.98
CA TYR A 92 -10.43 0.33 -20.53
C TYR A 92 -9.19 -0.47 -20.09
N TYR A 93 -8.00 0.16 -20.14
CA TYR A 93 -6.78 -0.49 -19.67
C TYR A 93 -6.86 -0.91 -18.19
N GLY A 94 -7.33 -0.01 -17.32
CA GLY A 94 -7.51 -0.31 -15.89
C GLY A 94 -8.52 -1.43 -15.64
N LEU A 95 -9.64 -1.44 -16.35
CA LEU A 95 -10.67 -2.49 -16.27
C LEU A 95 -10.14 -3.83 -16.77
N THR A 96 -9.38 -3.85 -17.87
CA THR A 96 -8.76 -5.08 -18.40
C THR A 96 -7.76 -5.66 -17.42
N LEU A 97 -6.90 -4.84 -16.82
CA LEU A 97 -5.96 -5.30 -15.79
C LEU A 97 -6.67 -5.87 -14.56
N ALA A 98 -7.75 -5.21 -14.12
CA ALA A 98 -8.56 -5.71 -13.01
C ALA A 98 -9.24 -7.04 -13.37
N ALA A 99 -9.86 -7.16 -14.54
CA ALA A 99 -10.49 -8.40 -15.01
C ALA A 99 -9.48 -9.55 -15.11
N LEU A 100 -8.31 -9.31 -15.71
CA LEU A 100 -7.24 -10.32 -15.78
C LEU A 100 -6.79 -10.75 -14.38
N SER A 101 -6.65 -9.82 -13.44
CA SER A 101 -6.28 -10.17 -12.06
C SER A 101 -7.29 -11.11 -11.39
N LEU A 102 -8.58 -10.92 -11.63
CA LEU A 102 -9.64 -11.79 -11.13
C LEU A 102 -9.62 -13.16 -11.77
N ILE A 103 -9.36 -13.24 -13.08
CA ILE A 103 -9.23 -14.52 -13.81
C ILE A 103 -8.02 -15.29 -13.27
N PHE A 104 -6.85 -14.68 -13.18
CA PHE A 104 -5.65 -15.33 -12.65
C PHE A 104 -5.82 -15.74 -11.19
N ALA A 105 -6.47 -14.91 -10.37
CA ALA A 105 -6.79 -15.27 -8.99
C ALA A 105 -7.77 -16.44 -8.90
N LEU A 106 -8.74 -16.54 -9.82
CA LEU A 106 -9.73 -17.62 -9.87
C LEU A 106 -9.09 -18.96 -10.26
N ILE A 107 -8.07 -18.95 -11.13
CA ILE A 107 -7.28 -20.14 -11.49
C ILE A 107 -6.62 -20.73 -10.24
N ILE A 108 -6.22 -19.90 -9.27
CA ILE A 108 -5.65 -20.36 -8.00
C ILE A 108 -6.75 -20.94 -7.12
N ASN A 109 -7.74 -20.12 -6.74
CA ASN A 109 -8.97 -20.54 -6.08
C ASN A 109 -10.02 -19.41 -6.03
N PRO A 110 -11.31 -19.73 -5.83
CA PRO A 110 -12.37 -18.73 -5.74
C PRO A 110 -12.20 -17.69 -4.62
N LEU A 111 -11.62 -18.09 -3.48
CA LEU A 111 -11.42 -17.20 -2.33
C LEU A 111 -10.42 -16.08 -2.66
N THR A 112 -9.30 -16.40 -3.30
CA THR A 112 -8.29 -15.46 -3.78
C THR A 112 -8.91 -14.45 -4.76
N SER A 113 -9.77 -14.90 -5.70
CA SER A 113 -10.47 -14.01 -6.62
C SER A 113 -11.47 -13.09 -5.91
N PHE A 114 -12.22 -13.63 -4.95
CA PHE A 114 -13.16 -12.84 -4.14
C PHE A 114 -12.44 -11.76 -3.31
N LEU A 115 -11.33 -12.11 -2.65
CA LEU A 115 -10.51 -11.14 -1.91
C LEU A 115 -9.91 -10.06 -2.82
N MET A 116 -9.48 -10.43 -4.03
CA MET A 116 -9.03 -9.49 -5.05
C MET A 116 -10.13 -8.49 -5.43
N LEU A 117 -11.34 -8.98 -5.68
CA LEU A 117 -12.50 -8.14 -6.02
C LEU A 117 -12.80 -7.14 -4.91
N ILE A 118 -12.79 -7.57 -3.65
CA ILE A 118 -13.00 -6.68 -2.50
C ILE A 118 -11.89 -5.64 -2.41
N GLY A 119 -10.62 -6.06 -2.49
CA GLY A 119 -9.47 -5.15 -2.41
C GLY A 119 -9.51 -4.05 -3.48
N ILE A 120 -9.79 -4.42 -4.73
CA ILE A 120 -9.95 -3.48 -5.85
C ILE A 120 -11.15 -2.56 -5.60
N SER A 121 -12.29 -3.10 -5.18
CA SER A 121 -13.52 -2.33 -4.95
C SER A 121 -13.36 -1.30 -3.82
N ILE A 122 -12.72 -1.67 -2.71
CA ILE A 122 -12.41 -0.75 -1.62
C ILE A 122 -11.49 0.36 -2.11
N ASN A 123 -10.47 0.05 -2.91
CA ASN A 123 -9.53 1.06 -3.41
C ASN A 123 -10.19 2.05 -4.38
N VAL A 124 -10.90 1.54 -5.39
CA VAL A 124 -11.43 2.33 -6.49
C VAL A 124 -12.72 3.05 -6.08
N ILE A 125 -13.66 2.34 -5.46
CA ILE A 125 -15.00 2.87 -5.16
C ILE A 125 -15.00 3.57 -3.81
N ILE A 126 -14.65 2.86 -2.74
CA ILE A 126 -14.77 3.39 -1.38
C ILE A 126 -13.75 4.50 -1.14
N TYR A 127 -12.47 4.24 -1.44
CA TYR A 127 -11.40 5.22 -1.23
C TYR A 127 -11.41 6.33 -2.29
N SER A 128 -11.10 6.03 -3.56
CA SER A 128 -10.88 7.08 -4.57
C SER A 128 -12.15 7.84 -4.94
N LYS A 129 -13.25 7.13 -5.30
CA LYS A 129 -14.48 7.79 -5.76
C LYS A 129 -15.25 8.50 -4.63
N ILE A 130 -15.34 7.90 -3.44
CA ILE A 130 -16.21 8.39 -2.36
C ILE A 130 -15.42 9.15 -1.28
N LEU A 131 -14.57 8.47 -0.52
CA LEU A 131 -14.01 9.01 0.71
C LEU A 131 -12.96 10.08 0.48
N LYS A 132 -12.08 9.88 -0.52
CA LYS A 132 -10.96 10.79 -0.79
C LYS A 132 -11.40 12.24 -0.96
N ARG A 133 -12.57 12.47 -1.55
CA ARG A 133 -13.15 13.79 -1.81
C ARG A 133 -14.03 14.33 -0.70
N ARG A 134 -14.44 13.50 0.26
CA ARG A 134 -15.52 13.83 1.21
C ARG A 134 -15.11 13.79 2.68
N ASN A 135 -14.12 12.98 3.06
CA ASN A 135 -13.89 12.68 4.47
C ASN A 135 -12.37 12.67 4.82
N PRO A 136 -11.94 13.34 5.91
CA PRO A 136 -10.55 13.29 6.39
C PRO A 136 -10.06 11.94 6.91
N VAL A 137 -10.98 11.02 7.19
CA VAL A 137 -10.71 9.63 7.59
C VAL A 137 -10.46 8.72 6.37
N ASN A 138 -10.41 9.29 5.16
CA ASN A 138 -10.24 8.56 3.89
C ASN A 138 -9.08 7.55 3.89
N ILE A 139 -7.94 7.89 4.51
CA ILE A 139 -6.75 7.03 4.56
C ILE A 139 -6.93 5.85 5.52
N ILE A 140 -7.66 6.02 6.61
CA ILE A 140 -7.87 4.93 7.58
C ILE A 140 -8.74 3.84 6.93
N ILE A 141 -9.88 4.23 6.34
CA ILE A 141 -10.80 3.28 5.71
C ILE A 141 -10.22 2.78 4.38
N GLY A 142 -9.66 3.67 3.56
CA GLY A 142 -9.04 3.28 2.29
C GLY A 142 -7.83 2.38 2.47
N GLY A 143 -7.15 2.49 3.61
CA GLY A 143 -6.01 1.69 3.99
C GLY A 143 -6.31 0.19 4.04
N PHE A 144 -7.55 -0.22 4.33
CA PHE A 144 -7.94 -1.63 4.30
C PHE A 144 -7.62 -2.31 2.97
N SER A 145 -7.75 -1.59 1.84
CA SER A 145 -7.39 -2.13 0.52
C SER A 145 -5.93 -2.59 0.43
N GLY A 146 -5.02 -1.93 1.16
CA GLY A 146 -3.60 -2.29 1.19
C GLY A 146 -3.28 -3.57 1.97
N GLY A 147 -4.19 -4.04 2.83
CA GLY A 147 -4.04 -5.32 3.55
C GLY A 147 -4.45 -6.54 2.71
N PHE A 148 -5.28 -6.36 1.68
CA PHE A 148 -5.78 -7.48 0.86
C PHE A 148 -4.68 -8.28 0.13
N PRO A 149 -3.59 -7.67 -0.40
CA PRO A 149 -2.49 -8.45 -0.97
C PRO A 149 -1.93 -9.53 -0.03
N VAL A 150 -1.83 -9.25 1.26
CA VAL A 150 -1.40 -10.24 2.27
C VAL A 150 -2.41 -11.38 2.38
N LEU A 151 -3.71 -11.05 2.49
CA LEU A 151 -4.78 -12.05 2.57
C LEU A 151 -4.85 -12.91 1.30
N ILE A 152 -4.66 -12.29 0.14
CA ILE A 152 -4.63 -12.96 -1.17
C ILE A 152 -3.44 -13.92 -1.25
N GLY A 153 -2.25 -13.49 -0.83
CA GLY A 153 -1.07 -14.34 -0.77
C GLY A 153 -1.27 -15.53 0.16
N TYR A 154 -1.79 -15.30 1.37
CA TYR A 154 -2.13 -16.38 2.32
C TYR A 154 -3.14 -17.38 1.71
N ALA A 155 -4.26 -16.87 1.21
CA ALA A 155 -5.33 -17.69 0.63
C ALA A 155 -4.88 -18.46 -0.61
N ALA A 156 -3.91 -17.94 -1.37
CA ALA A 156 -3.38 -18.62 -2.54
C ALA A 156 -2.69 -19.95 -2.19
N VAL A 157 -2.04 -20.03 -1.03
CA VAL A 157 -1.27 -21.23 -0.63
C VAL A 157 -2.02 -22.11 0.37
N GLU A 158 -2.87 -21.53 1.22
CA GLU A 158 -3.67 -22.28 2.21
C GLU A 158 -5.08 -22.63 1.75
N GLY A 159 -5.63 -21.94 0.74
CA GLY A 159 -7.02 -22.13 0.30
C GLY A 159 -8.08 -21.63 1.30
N THR A 160 -7.67 -21.00 2.41
CA THR A 160 -8.53 -20.47 3.47
C THR A 160 -7.96 -19.16 4.02
N ILE A 161 -8.71 -18.48 4.90
CA ILE A 161 -8.26 -17.33 5.69
C ILE A 161 -8.61 -17.46 7.17
N LEU A 162 -8.93 -18.67 7.65
CA LEU A 162 -9.43 -18.87 9.02
C LEU A 162 -8.37 -18.67 10.12
N ALA A 163 -7.08 -18.66 9.77
CA ALA A 163 -6.02 -18.41 10.73
C ALA A 163 -5.92 -16.93 11.12
N THR A 164 -5.44 -16.67 12.34
CA THR A 164 -5.24 -15.32 12.86
C THR A 164 -4.07 -14.58 12.18
N LEU A 165 -3.00 -15.29 11.84
CA LEU A 165 -1.76 -14.73 11.30
C LEU A 165 -1.93 -13.83 10.05
N PRO A 166 -2.68 -14.21 8.99
CA PRO A 166 -2.86 -13.35 7.82
C PRO A 166 -3.52 -12.02 8.15
N PHE A 167 -4.47 -12.00 9.09
CA PHE A 167 -5.11 -10.76 9.53
C PHE A 167 -4.17 -9.88 10.33
N LEU A 168 -3.28 -10.45 11.14
CA LEU A 168 -2.25 -9.69 11.86
C LEU A 168 -1.27 -9.03 10.88
N ILE A 169 -0.79 -9.78 9.88
CA ILE A 169 0.14 -9.24 8.87
C ILE A 169 -0.59 -8.20 7.98
N ALA A 170 -1.86 -8.41 7.65
CA ALA A 170 -2.66 -7.44 6.91
C ALA A 170 -2.88 -6.17 7.75
N ALA A 171 -3.18 -6.30 9.04
CA ALA A 171 -3.35 -5.18 9.96
C ALA A 171 -2.07 -4.36 10.11
N LEU A 172 -0.89 -4.99 10.12
CA LEU A 172 0.40 -4.28 10.08
C LEU A 172 0.47 -3.32 8.87
N VAL A 173 0.10 -3.80 7.68
CA VAL A 173 0.10 -2.97 6.47
C VAL A 173 -0.92 -1.83 6.61
N VAL A 174 -2.12 -2.11 7.12
CA VAL A 174 -3.17 -1.09 7.32
C VAL A 174 -2.72 -0.01 8.31
N LEU A 175 -2.12 -0.39 9.44
CA LEU A 175 -1.61 0.54 10.46
C LEU A 175 -0.44 1.38 9.96
N TRP A 176 0.33 0.86 9.01
CA TRP A 176 1.43 1.59 8.38
C TRP A 176 0.96 2.70 7.43
N ILE A 177 -0.18 2.52 6.76
CA ILE A 177 -0.69 3.43 5.72
C ILE A 177 -0.91 4.87 6.22
N PRO A 178 -1.55 5.13 7.37
CA PRO A 178 -1.71 6.49 7.89
C PRO A 178 -0.37 7.24 8.04
N THR A 179 0.62 6.63 8.69
CA THR A 179 1.96 7.24 8.84
C THR A 179 2.60 7.54 7.49
N HIS A 180 2.47 6.64 6.52
CA HIS A 180 2.99 6.82 5.17
C HIS A 180 2.26 7.95 4.42
N ILE A 181 0.94 7.89 4.30
CA ILE A 181 0.19 8.80 3.43
C ILE A 181 -0.01 10.18 4.06
N TRP A 182 -0.20 10.27 5.38
CA TRP A 182 -0.34 11.58 6.03
C TRP A 182 0.98 12.36 6.06
N SER A 183 2.14 11.70 6.16
CA SER A 183 3.43 12.38 6.01
C SER A 183 3.62 12.94 4.58
N LEU A 184 3.17 12.22 3.55
CA LEU A 184 3.10 12.75 2.18
C LEU A 184 2.13 13.94 2.07
N ALA A 185 0.94 13.82 2.66
CA ALA A 185 -0.07 14.87 2.63
C ALA A 185 0.37 16.13 3.37
N LEU A 186 1.14 15.99 4.45
CA LEU A 186 1.74 17.11 5.15
C LEU A 186 2.82 17.82 4.28
N LYS A 187 3.67 17.06 3.57
CA LYS A 187 4.66 17.64 2.64
C LYS A 187 4.00 18.43 1.49
N TYR A 188 2.89 17.92 0.96
CA TYR A 188 2.19 18.50 -0.20
C TYR A 188 0.86 19.15 0.20
N ARG A 189 0.79 19.72 1.42
CA ARG A 189 -0.44 20.26 2.00
C ARG A 189 -1.08 21.31 1.10
N GLU A 190 -0.28 22.21 0.54
CA GLU A 190 -0.76 23.26 -0.38
C GLU A 190 -1.37 22.68 -1.65
N ASP A 191 -0.76 21.66 -2.24
CA ASP A 191 -1.31 20.98 -3.43
C ASP A 191 -2.68 20.36 -3.14
N TYR A 192 -2.83 19.67 -2.00
CA TYR A 192 -4.11 19.07 -1.61
C TYR A 192 -5.17 20.14 -1.27
N SER A 193 -4.76 21.25 -0.67
CA SER A 193 -5.65 22.39 -0.40
C SER A 193 -6.18 23.01 -1.71
N LYS A 194 -5.30 23.25 -2.69
CA LYS A 194 -5.67 23.75 -4.03
C LYS A 194 -6.62 22.81 -4.77
N ALA A 195 -6.47 21.50 -4.56
CA ALA A 195 -7.35 20.48 -5.13
C ALA A 195 -8.65 20.26 -4.33
N SER A 196 -8.87 21.01 -3.24
CA SER A 196 -10.01 20.85 -2.33
C SER A 196 -10.19 19.42 -1.80
N VAL A 197 -9.09 18.69 -1.63
CA VAL A 197 -9.09 17.31 -1.10
C VAL A 197 -8.93 17.37 0.42
N PRO A 198 -9.94 16.94 1.21
CA PRO A 198 -9.94 17.08 2.66
C PRO A 198 -9.06 16.01 3.33
N MET A 199 -7.75 15.97 3.04
CA MET A 199 -6.82 15.10 3.76
C MET A 199 -6.69 15.56 5.21
N LEU A 200 -6.55 14.63 6.17
CA LEU A 200 -6.41 14.99 7.59
C LEU A 200 -5.38 16.12 7.82
N PRO A 201 -4.14 16.08 7.28
CA PRO A 201 -3.16 17.15 7.48
C PRO A 201 -3.52 18.51 6.85
N VAL A 202 -4.49 18.54 5.94
CA VAL A 202 -4.96 19.77 5.29
C VAL A 202 -6.01 20.46 6.15
N VAL A 203 -6.95 19.68 6.70
CA VAL A 203 -8.13 20.20 7.42
C VAL A 203 -7.87 20.53 8.89
N VAL A 204 -6.75 20.06 9.48
CA VAL A 204 -6.38 20.37 10.87
C VAL A 204 -5.14 21.25 10.96
N LYS A 205 -4.87 21.83 12.14
CA LYS A 205 -3.63 22.57 12.41
C LYS A 205 -2.40 21.67 12.22
N GLU A 206 -1.28 22.22 11.77
CA GLU A 206 -0.07 21.45 11.49
C GLU A 206 0.40 20.63 12.71
N VAL A 207 0.36 21.22 13.91
CA VAL A 207 0.69 20.53 15.17
C VAL A 207 -0.24 19.35 15.45
N THR A 208 -1.52 19.47 15.15
CA THR A 208 -2.48 18.37 15.29
C THR A 208 -2.18 17.26 14.28
N ALA A 209 -1.86 17.62 13.04
CA ALA A 209 -1.51 16.65 12.01
C ALA A 209 -0.25 15.85 12.38
N THR A 210 0.81 16.52 12.86
CA THR A 210 2.04 15.84 13.29
C THR A 210 1.81 14.96 14.52
N ARG A 211 0.97 15.39 15.47
CA ARG A 211 0.53 14.54 16.60
C ARG A 211 -0.19 13.29 16.12
N CYS A 212 -1.14 13.40 15.20
CA CYS A 212 -1.84 12.24 14.64
C CYS A 212 -0.88 11.26 13.95
N ILE A 213 0.07 11.77 13.14
CA ILE A 213 1.09 10.93 12.48
C ILE A 213 1.98 10.24 13.52
N ALA A 214 2.38 10.95 14.59
CA ALA A 214 3.17 10.37 15.67
C ALA A 214 2.39 9.29 16.42
N SER A 215 1.11 9.54 16.75
CA SER A 215 0.24 8.56 17.41
C SER A 215 0.03 7.30 16.58
N THR A 216 -0.24 7.41 15.27
CA THR A 216 -0.36 6.23 14.40
C THR A 216 0.96 5.49 14.27
N THR A 217 2.10 6.19 14.32
CA THR A 217 3.42 5.56 14.32
C THR A 217 3.68 4.79 15.61
N ILE A 218 3.28 5.33 16.77
CA ILE A 218 3.41 4.61 18.05
C ILE A 218 2.57 3.34 18.03
N ILE A 219 1.32 3.42 17.56
CA ILE A 219 0.44 2.24 17.40
C ILE A 219 1.07 1.22 16.45
N LEU A 220 1.58 1.67 15.29
CA LEU A 220 2.29 0.80 14.36
C LEU A 220 3.46 0.09 15.03
N VAL A 221 4.30 0.81 15.78
CA VAL A 221 5.48 0.22 16.43
C VAL A 221 5.10 -0.78 17.51
N ILE A 222 4.12 -0.44 18.36
CA ILE A 222 3.59 -1.38 19.35
C ILE A 222 3.10 -2.64 18.66
N PHE A 223 2.35 -2.50 17.57
CA PHE A 223 1.82 -3.63 16.81
C PHE A 223 2.93 -4.46 16.13
N THR A 224 3.91 -3.81 15.51
CA THR A 224 5.08 -4.46 14.91
C THR A 224 5.85 -5.30 15.93
N LEU A 225 6.05 -4.79 17.14
CA LEU A 225 6.70 -5.55 18.21
C LEU A 225 5.79 -6.65 18.77
N ALA A 226 4.48 -6.39 18.91
CA ALA A 226 3.51 -7.37 19.36
C ALA A 226 3.42 -8.59 18.42
N LEU A 227 3.70 -8.42 17.13
CA LEU A 227 3.77 -9.54 16.18
C LEU A 227 4.79 -10.60 16.57
N TYR A 228 5.86 -10.25 17.30
CA TYR A 228 6.80 -11.25 17.84
C TYR A 228 6.05 -12.31 18.67
N PHE A 229 5.19 -11.86 19.59
CA PHE A 229 4.40 -12.73 20.44
C PHE A 229 3.19 -13.34 19.71
N LEU A 230 2.44 -12.52 18.98
CA LEU A 230 1.18 -12.94 18.34
C LEU A 230 1.39 -13.81 17.10
N GLY A 231 2.48 -13.60 16.37
CA GLY A 231 2.84 -14.29 15.14
C GLY A 231 3.86 -15.39 15.33
N TYR A 232 4.29 -15.67 16.57
CA TYR A 232 5.30 -16.67 16.92
C TYR A 232 6.61 -16.51 16.11
N PHE A 233 7.08 -15.27 15.97
CA PHE A 233 8.37 -15.01 15.34
C PHE A 233 9.51 -15.12 16.37
N GLY A 234 10.73 -15.33 15.89
CA GLY A 234 11.93 -15.52 16.67
C GLY A 234 12.64 -14.22 17.04
N LEU A 235 13.76 -14.36 17.76
CA LEU A 235 14.54 -13.22 18.24
C LEU A 235 15.14 -12.40 17.10
N PHE A 236 15.42 -13.05 15.95
CA PHE A 236 15.90 -12.36 14.76
C PHE A 236 14.89 -11.32 14.27
N TYR A 237 13.61 -11.70 14.12
CA TYR A 237 12.54 -10.76 13.82
C TYR A 237 12.49 -9.62 14.84
N LEU A 238 12.51 -9.92 16.14
CA LEU A 238 12.38 -8.91 17.19
C LEU A 238 13.50 -7.85 17.12
N ILE A 239 14.76 -8.27 16.92
CA ILE A 239 15.91 -7.37 16.83
C ILE A 239 15.77 -6.45 15.62
N VAL A 240 15.50 -7.02 14.44
CA VAL A 240 15.40 -6.24 13.19
C VAL A 240 14.20 -5.30 13.23
N ALA A 241 13.02 -5.81 13.61
CA ALA A 241 11.80 -5.02 13.74
C ALA A 241 11.93 -3.93 14.81
N GLY A 242 12.62 -4.20 15.91
CA GLY A 242 12.93 -3.25 16.97
C GLY A 242 13.83 -2.11 16.49
N ALA A 243 14.93 -2.42 15.81
CA ALA A 243 15.84 -1.41 15.27
C ALA A 243 15.14 -0.50 14.23
N LEU A 244 14.36 -1.08 13.32
CA LEU A 244 13.57 -0.35 12.33
C LEU A 244 12.51 0.54 13.00
N SER A 245 11.85 0.03 14.04
CA SER A 245 10.80 0.74 14.77
C SER A 245 11.36 1.91 15.58
N LEU A 246 12.54 1.73 16.20
CA LEU A 246 13.25 2.81 16.87
C LEU A 246 13.62 3.92 15.89
N ALA A 247 14.16 3.57 14.72
CA ALA A 247 14.45 4.55 13.68
C ALA A 247 13.20 5.31 13.22
N MET A 248 12.07 4.62 13.03
CA MET A 248 10.79 5.25 12.67
C MET A 248 10.30 6.23 13.76
N LEU A 249 10.43 5.86 15.04
CA LEU A 249 10.07 6.72 16.17
C LEU A 249 10.95 7.96 16.24
N ILE A 250 12.27 7.82 16.04
CA ILE A 250 13.20 8.96 16.05
C ILE A 250 12.83 9.95 14.92
N LEU A 251 12.55 9.45 13.72
CA LEU A 251 12.17 10.32 12.59
C LEU A 251 10.82 11.03 12.83
N ASN A 252 9.83 10.33 13.38
CA ASN A 252 8.55 10.94 13.73
C ASN A 252 8.66 11.90 14.92
N GLY A 253 9.50 11.62 15.91
CA GLY A 253 9.82 12.53 17.00
C GLY A 253 10.44 13.84 16.50
N ARG A 254 11.37 13.75 15.53
CA ARG A 254 11.93 14.94 14.86
C ARG A 254 10.85 15.74 14.12
N LEU A 255 9.91 15.06 13.44
CA LEU A 255 8.77 15.72 12.79
C LEU A 255 7.83 16.38 13.80
N LEU A 256 7.62 15.76 14.96
CA LEU A 256 6.76 16.29 16.02
C LEU A 256 7.37 17.54 16.68
N ILE A 257 8.68 17.54 16.95
CA ILE A 257 9.40 18.67 17.56
C ILE A 257 9.60 19.81 16.57
N LYS A 258 9.96 19.48 15.32
CA LYS A 258 10.17 20.46 14.23
C LYS A 258 9.29 20.12 13.03
N PRO A 259 7.99 20.48 13.06
CA PRO A 259 7.10 20.32 11.92
C PRO A 259 7.67 21.02 10.69
N SER A 260 7.88 20.26 9.62
CA SER A 260 8.34 20.82 8.35
C SER A 260 8.07 19.85 7.20
N GLY A 261 7.90 20.39 6.00
CA GLY A 261 7.79 19.57 4.79
C GLY A 261 9.02 18.65 4.58
N ARG A 262 10.23 19.10 4.94
CA ARG A 262 11.45 18.28 4.85
C ARG A 262 11.36 17.05 5.75
N ASN A 263 10.99 17.21 7.01
CA ASN A 263 10.88 16.09 7.95
C ASN A 263 9.74 15.15 7.54
N ALA A 264 8.60 15.69 7.08
CA ALA A 264 7.49 14.89 6.58
C ALA A 264 7.90 14.05 5.37
N TRP A 265 8.71 14.60 4.47
CA TRP A 265 9.27 13.87 3.33
C TRP A 265 10.22 12.75 3.74
N ILE A 266 11.06 12.97 4.76
CA ILE A 266 11.97 11.94 5.28
C ILE A 266 11.18 10.78 5.88
N VAL A 267 10.15 11.05 6.70
CA VAL A 267 9.26 10.02 7.26
C VAL A 267 8.58 9.23 6.14
N PHE A 268 8.02 9.92 5.15
CA PHE A 268 7.42 9.28 3.98
C PHE A 268 8.41 8.35 3.25
N LYS A 269 9.63 8.82 2.99
CA LYS A 269 10.65 8.05 2.27
C LYS A 269 11.19 6.86 3.06
N PHE A 270 11.31 6.99 4.37
CA PHE A 270 11.77 5.91 5.24
C PHE A 270 10.67 4.85 5.48
N SER A 271 9.41 5.27 5.47
CA SER A 271 8.29 4.36 5.72
C SER A 271 8.13 3.24 4.68
N SER A 272 8.41 3.46 3.39
CA SER A 272 8.32 2.34 2.41
C SER A 272 9.39 1.27 2.62
N PRO A 273 10.70 1.60 2.77
CA PRO A 273 11.72 0.63 3.17
C PRO A 273 11.43 -0.04 4.51
N TYR A 274 10.90 0.69 5.50
CA TYR A 274 10.51 0.10 6.79
C TYR A 274 9.58 -1.10 6.60
N LEU A 275 8.48 -0.94 5.84
CA LEU A 275 7.53 -2.03 5.62
C LEU A 275 8.19 -3.21 4.88
N ALA A 276 8.97 -2.93 3.82
CA ALA A 276 9.66 -3.97 3.07
C ALA A 276 10.64 -4.76 3.95
N LEU A 277 11.43 -4.07 4.77
CA LEU A 277 12.42 -4.70 5.65
C LEU A 277 11.76 -5.49 6.79
N VAL A 278 10.62 -5.03 7.33
CA VAL A 278 9.83 -5.82 8.30
C VAL A 278 9.31 -7.11 7.66
N PHE A 279 8.85 -7.07 6.41
CA PHE A 279 8.46 -8.29 5.68
C PHE A 279 9.65 -9.21 5.42
N ILE A 280 10.81 -8.68 5.03
CA ILE A 280 12.05 -9.46 4.88
C ILE A 280 12.42 -10.14 6.21
N ALA A 281 12.31 -9.43 7.33
CA ALA A 281 12.58 -9.98 8.65
C ALA A 281 11.62 -11.15 8.97
N MET A 282 10.32 -11.00 8.74
CA MET A 282 9.33 -12.06 8.95
C MET A 282 9.63 -13.30 8.08
N MET A 283 9.96 -13.09 6.80
CA MET A 283 10.28 -14.18 5.87
C MET A 283 11.56 -14.92 6.28
N ALA A 284 12.63 -14.17 6.55
CA ALA A 284 13.91 -14.74 6.95
C ALA A 284 13.80 -15.51 8.26
N ASP A 285 13.12 -14.94 9.25
CA ASP A 285 12.89 -15.59 10.55
C ASP A 285 12.16 -16.94 10.38
N ARG A 286 11.11 -16.98 9.57
CA ARG A 286 10.39 -18.23 9.26
C ARG A 286 11.25 -19.26 8.52
N LEU A 287 12.14 -18.82 7.63
CA LEU A 287 13.05 -19.70 6.90
C LEU A 287 14.22 -20.21 7.76
N ILE A 288 14.55 -19.53 8.86
CA ILE A 288 15.55 -19.95 9.85
C ILE A 288 14.95 -20.95 10.84
N GLN A 289 13.67 -20.79 11.20
CA GLN A 289 12.97 -21.70 12.11
C GLN A 289 12.60 -23.06 11.48
N LEU A 290 12.56 -23.14 10.14
CA LEU A 290 12.28 -24.36 9.35
C LEU A 290 13.58 -25.10 8.99
#